data_AF-A0A1F4ETZ6-F1
#
_entry.id   AF-A0A1F4ETZ6-F1
#
_cell.length_a   1.000
_cell.length_b   1.000
_cell.length_c   1.000
_cell.angle_alpha   90.00
_cell.angle_beta   90.00
_cell.angle_gamma   90.00
#
_symmetry.space_group_name_H-M   'P 1'
#
loop_
_entity.id
_entity.type
_entity.pdbx_description
1 polymer ?
#
loop_
_entity_poly.entity_id
_entity_poly.type
_entity_poly.pdbx_seq_one_letter_code
_entity_poly.pdbx_strand_id
1 'polypeptide(L)'
;MDRAGALAGLNQRLLEAFSRRTTGALREVLALRVALPHIEPFLALNVAKEVKKDALLIRSAAQAAAAPDAALARSLLEEARAIDRDFLGDVARFPVRIEIPYARIEPLRLRRIGRGLELAHLIIAGWRGGRKLRELLPRDALEHRLRELLELYAEETQALSHSVQLPGPLALLRERLARGLLRVMREAAGQVSAQAARAVHRPRPRALQERPA
;
A
#
# COMPACT_ATOMS: atom_id res chain seq x y z
N MET A 1 -22.78 6.73 7.79
CA MET A 1 -21.31 6.87 7.83
C MET A 1 -20.75 6.26 6.56
N ASP A 2 -19.92 7.00 5.82
CA ASP A 2 -19.24 6.47 4.63
C ASP A 2 -18.21 5.42 5.04
N ARG A 3 -18.59 4.15 4.93
CA ARG A 3 -17.76 2.99 5.28
C ARG A 3 -16.56 2.87 4.34
N ALA A 4 -16.76 3.18 3.05
CA ALA A 4 -15.68 3.13 2.06
C ALA A 4 -14.65 4.21 2.37
N GLY A 5 -15.09 5.44 2.65
CA GLY A 5 -14.22 6.53 3.09
C GLY A 5 -13.47 6.22 4.39
N ALA A 6 -14.13 5.63 5.38
CA ALA A 6 -13.48 5.23 6.63
C ALA A 6 -12.39 4.16 6.42
N LEU A 7 -12.65 3.16 5.58
CA LEU A 7 -11.67 2.13 5.24
C LEU A 7 -10.52 2.70 4.40
N ALA A 8 -10.83 3.56 3.43
CA ALA A 8 -9.81 4.25 2.62
C ALA A 8 -8.89 5.11 3.50
N GLY A 9 -9.42 5.81 4.50
CA GLY A 9 -8.62 6.57 5.46
C GLY A 9 -7.75 5.69 6.37
N LEU A 10 -8.20 4.48 6.74
CA LEU A 10 -7.36 3.50 7.43
C LEU A 10 -6.24 2.99 6.52
N ASN A 11 -6.56 2.66 5.27
CA ASN A 11 -5.59 2.20 4.29
C ASN A 11 -4.52 3.26 3.99
N GLN A 12 -4.93 4.52 3.80
CA GLN A 12 -4.01 5.64 3.61
C GLN A 12 -2.99 5.72 4.76
N ARG A 13 -3.47 5.70 6.02
CA ARG A 13 -2.57 5.75 7.20
C ARG A 13 -1.60 4.56 7.25
N LEU A 14 -2.05 3.38 6.85
CA LEU A 14 -1.21 2.19 6.76
C LEU A 14 -0.10 2.37 5.72
N LEU A 15 -0.45 2.80 4.52
CA LEU A 15 0.48 3.00 3.41
C LEU A 15 1.49 4.14 3.70
N GLU A 16 1.04 5.23 4.31
CA GLU A 16 1.92 6.30 4.75
C GLU A 16 2.88 5.84 5.86
N ALA A 17 2.41 5.04 6.83
CA ALA A 17 3.27 4.47 7.86
C ALA A 17 4.32 3.53 7.27
N PHE A 18 3.91 2.70 6.31
CA PHE A 18 4.80 1.84 5.53
C PHE A 18 5.85 2.63 4.76
N SER A 19 5.45 3.68 4.05
CA SER A 19 6.36 4.54 3.30
C SER A 19 7.35 5.27 4.20
N ARG A 20 6.88 5.88 5.30
CA ARG A 20 7.75 6.55 6.28
C ARG A 20 8.77 5.59 6.88
N ARG A 21 8.36 4.37 7.22
CA ARG A 21 9.24 3.38 7.83
C ARG A 21 10.28 2.84 6.84
N THR A 22 9.86 2.60 5.60
CA THR A 22 10.76 2.21 4.50
C THR A 22 11.79 3.31 4.25
N THR A 23 11.34 4.55 4.08
CA THR A 23 12.20 5.73 3.82
C THR A 23 13.18 5.97 4.98
N GLY A 24 12.71 5.85 6.23
CA GLY A 24 13.56 5.95 7.42
C GLY A 24 14.67 4.89 7.44
N ALA A 25 14.33 3.63 7.17
CA ALA A 25 15.32 2.55 7.10
C ALA A 25 16.31 2.72 5.93
N LEU A 26 15.87 3.24 4.79
CA LEU A 26 16.77 3.56 3.67
C LEU A 26 17.75 4.68 4.01
N ARG A 27 17.36 5.66 4.84
CA ARG A 27 18.21 6.78 5.28
C ARG A 27 19.42 6.33 6.12
N GLU A 28 19.36 5.15 6.71
CA GLU A 28 20.49 4.55 7.42
C GLU A 28 21.61 4.05 6.49
N VAL A 29 21.33 3.95 5.18
CA VAL A 29 22.35 3.65 4.16
C VAL A 29 23.01 4.95 3.71
N LEU A 30 24.32 5.09 3.94
CA LEU A 30 25.08 6.33 3.70
C LEU A 30 24.85 6.96 2.30
N ALA A 31 24.91 6.15 1.24
CA ALA A 31 24.70 6.63 -0.13
C ALA A 31 23.26 7.14 -0.36
N LEU A 32 22.28 6.54 0.31
CA LEU A 32 20.89 6.98 0.23
C LEU A 32 20.64 8.19 1.13
N ARG A 33 21.34 8.35 2.25
CA ARG A 33 21.18 9.52 3.13
C ARG A 33 21.32 10.85 2.41
N VAL A 34 22.24 10.93 1.43
CA VAL A 34 22.48 12.13 0.62
C VAL A 34 21.44 12.28 -0.50
N ALA A 35 21.08 11.18 -1.18
CA ALA A 35 20.17 11.22 -2.32
C ALA A 35 18.68 11.33 -1.92
N LEU A 36 18.30 10.78 -0.77
CA LEU A 36 16.91 10.60 -0.36
C LEU A 36 16.13 11.91 -0.22
N PRO A 37 16.67 13.01 0.36
CA PRO A 37 15.94 14.29 0.43
C PRO A 37 15.50 14.82 -0.94
N HIS A 38 16.27 14.53 -2.00
CA HIS A 38 15.94 14.94 -3.36
C HIS A 38 14.88 14.04 -4.03
N ILE A 39 14.72 12.81 -3.54
CA ILE A 39 13.78 11.81 -4.07
C ILE A 39 12.48 11.77 -3.24
N GLU A 40 12.49 12.27 -2.00
CA GLU A 40 11.31 12.33 -1.13
C GLU A 40 10.06 12.98 -1.75
N PRO A 41 10.15 14.10 -2.50
CA PRO A 41 8.98 14.64 -3.20
C PRO A 41 8.40 13.67 -4.23
N PHE A 42 9.25 12.93 -4.94
CA PHE A 42 8.84 11.88 -5.87
C PHE A 42 8.15 10.71 -5.13
N LEU A 43 8.70 10.28 -3.98
CA LEU A 43 8.10 9.23 -3.15
C LEU A 43 6.73 9.66 -2.60
N ALA A 44 6.58 10.93 -2.21
CA ALA A 44 5.30 11.47 -1.76
C ALA A 44 4.23 11.43 -2.86
N LEU A 45 4.59 11.79 -4.09
CA LEU A 45 3.69 11.65 -5.25
C LEU A 45 3.33 10.17 -5.51
N ASN A 46 4.29 9.25 -5.39
CA ASN A 46 4.02 7.83 -5.56
C ASN A 46 3.08 7.28 -4.47
N VAL A 47 3.24 7.70 -3.22
CA VAL A 47 2.30 7.35 -2.13
C VAL A 47 0.91 7.91 -2.42
N ALA A 48 0.80 9.19 -2.80
CA ALA A 48 -0.48 9.80 -3.13
C ALA A 48 -1.19 9.05 -4.28
N LYS A 49 -0.43 8.64 -5.30
CA LYS A 49 -0.91 7.82 -6.41
C LYS A 49 -1.45 6.46 -5.93
N GLU A 50 -0.71 5.75 -5.09
CA GLU A 50 -1.16 4.46 -4.55
C GLU A 50 -2.37 4.61 -3.61
N VAL A 51 -2.46 5.69 -2.82
CA VAL A 51 -3.66 6.02 -2.03
C VAL A 51 -4.89 6.19 -2.93
N LYS A 52 -4.76 6.89 -4.07
CA LYS A 52 -5.87 7.07 -5.03
C LYS A 52 -6.33 5.71 -5.60
N LYS A 53 -5.41 4.82 -5.96
CA LYS A 53 -5.71 3.48 -6.47
C LYS A 53 -6.42 2.62 -5.44
N ASP A 54 -5.91 2.57 -4.22
CA ASP A 54 -6.51 1.77 -3.16
C ASP A 54 -7.90 2.31 -2.77
N ALA A 55 -8.09 3.63 -2.79
CA ALA A 55 -9.39 4.24 -2.55
C ALA A 55 -10.40 3.88 -3.66
N LEU A 56 -9.97 3.82 -4.91
CA LEU A 56 -10.80 3.33 -6.02
C LEU A 56 -11.23 1.87 -5.78
N LEU A 57 -10.27 1.00 -5.48
CA LEU A 57 -10.51 -0.41 -5.16
C LEU A 57 -11.52 -0.57 -4.00
N ILE A 58 -11.33 0.18 -2.91
CA ILE A 58 -12.20 0.13 -1.72
C ILE A 58 -13.62 0.60 -2.06
N ARG A 59 -13.78 1.65 -2.88
CA ARG A 59 -15.11 2.09 -3.33
C ARG A 59 -15.79 1.04 -4.19
N SER A 60 -15.06 0.41 -5.11
CA SER A 60 -15.62 -0.66 -5.95
C SER A 60 -16.01 -1.89 -5.12
N ALA A 61 -15.20 -2.27 -4.12
CA ALA A 61 -15.56 -3.33 -3.17
C ALA A 61 -16.82 -2.97 -2.35
N ALA A 62 -17.02 -1.69 -2.05
CA ALA A 62 -18.23 -1.21 -1.38
C ALA A 62 -19.46 -1.35 -2.28
N GLN A 63 -19.34 -1.03 -3.56
CA GLN A 63 -20.45 -1.06 -4.51
C GLN A 63 -20.80 -2.48 -4.98
N ALA A 64 -19.89 -3.44 -4.84
CA ALA A 64 -20.12 -4.82 -5.22
C ALA A 64 -21.27 -5.46 -4.42
N ALA A 65 -22.28 -5.98 -5.13
CA ALA A 65 -23.41 -6.70 -4.54
C ALA A 65 -23.03 -8.13 -4.11
N ALA A 66 -22.03 -8.72 -4.76
CA ALA A 66 -21.48 -10.03 -4.47
C ALA A 66 -19.98 -9.93 -4.19
N ALA A 67 -19.37 -11.06 -3.83
CA ALA A 67 -17.92 -11.15 -3.68
C ALA A 67 -17.22 -10.73 -4.99
N PRO A 68 -16.20 -9.86 -4.93
CA PRO A 68 -15.42 -9.43 -6.09
C PRO A 68 -14.83 -10.61 -6.86
N ASP A 69 -14.89 -10.55 -8.19
CA ASP A 69 -14.37 -11.57 -9.08
C ASP A 69 -13.13 -11.08 -9.86
N ALA A 70 -12.57 -11.97 -10.67
CA ALA A 70 -11.42 -11.66 -11.50
C ALA A 70 -11.72 -10.60 -12.59
N ALA A 71 -12.97 -10.48 -13.03
CA ALA A 71 -13.37 -9.49 -14.03
C ALA A 71 -13.30 -8.07 -13.43
N LEU A 72 -13.82 -7.88 -12.22
CA LEU A 72 -13.70 -6.61 -11.50
C LEU A 72 -12.23 -6.25 -11.25
N ALA A 73 -11.40 -7.21 -10.84
CA ALA A 73 -9.97 -6.98 -10.64
C ALA A 73 -9.26 -6.50 -11.92
N ARG A 74 -9.62 -7.07 -13.09
CA ARG A 74 -9.09 -6.63 -14.40
C ARG A 74 -9.57 -5.23 -14.79
N SER A 75 -10.86 -4.91 -14.60
CA SER A 75 -11.38 -3.55 -14.85
C SER A 75 -10.62 -2.51 -14.02
N LEU A 76 -10.41 -2.80 -12.73
CA LEU A 76 -9.68 -1.91 -11.83
C LEU A 76 -8.19 -1.77 -12.18
N LEU A 77 -7.58 -2.82 -12.73
CA LEU A 77 -6.23 -2.72 -13.27
C LEU A 77 -6.18 -1.71 -14.41
N GLU A 78 -7.14 -1.74 -15.34
CA GLU A 78 -7.21 -0.77 -16.44
C GLU A 78 -7.42 0.67 -15.95
N GLU A 79 -8.32 0.88 -14.98
CA GLU A 79 -8.52 2.19 -14.36
C GLU A 79 -7.25 2.66 -13.63
N ALA A 80 -6.55 1.76 -12.95
CA ALA A 80 -5.28 2.07 -12.29
C ALA A 80 -4.18 2.48 -13.28
N ARG A 81 -4.24 2.04 -14.55
CA ARG A 81 -3.33 2.53 -15.60
C ARG A 81 -3.54 4.01 -15.92
N ALA A 82 -4.77 4.51 -15.83
CA ALA A 82 -5.04 5.94 -16.00
C ALA A 82 -4.36 6.76 -14.90
N ILE A 83 -4.48 6.31 -13.64
CA ILE A 83 -3.81 6.95 -12.49
C ILE A 83 -2.28 6.89 -12.64
N ASP A 84 -1.73 5.81 -13.19
CA ASP A 84 -0.30 5.72 -13.49
C ASP A 84 0.13 6.73 -14.57
N ARG A 85 -0.67 6.96 -15.61
CA ARG A 85 -0.37 7.96 -16.64
C ARG A 85 -0.34 9.39 -16.07
N ASP A 86 -1.32 9.74 -15.24
CA ASP A 86 -1.37 11.05 -14.59
C ASP A 86 -0.13 11.26 -13.71
N PHE A 87 0.24 10.23 -12.94
CA PHE A 87 1.47 10.26 -12.14
C PHE A 87 2.73 10.44 -12.99
N LEU A 88 2.85 9.75 -14.13
CA LEU A 88 3.99 9.93 -15.04
C LEU A 88 4.09 11.37 -15.56
N GLY A 89 2.96 12.04 -15.77
CA GLY A 89 2.91 13.48 -16.07
C GLY A 89 3.44 14.32 -14.91
N ASP A 90 2.96 14.08 -13.69
CA ASP A 90 3.36 14.82 -12.48
C ASP A 90 4.87 14.68 -12.15
N VAL A 91 5.46 13.53 -12.50
CA VAL A 91 6.88 13.24 -12.22
C VAL A 91 7.82 13.54 -13.37
N ALA A 92 7.33 14.03 -14.52
CA ALA A 92 8.16 14.33 -15.69
C ALA A 92 9.26 15.39 -15.40
N ARG A 93 9.07 16.23 -14.38
CA ARG A 93 10.04 17.22 -13.91
C ARG A 93 11.21 16.65 -13.11
N PHE A 94 11.14 15.38 -12.69
CA PHE A 94 12.22 14.74 -11.95
C PHE A 94 13.23 14.12 -12.92
N PRO A 95 14.54 14.08 -12.57
CA PRO A 95 15.58 13.50 -13.43
C PRO A 95 15.57 11.96 -13.37
N VAL A 96 14.38 11.35 -13.41
CA VAL A 96 14.17 9.91 -13.32
C VAL A 96 13.27 9.49 -14.47
N ARG A 97 13.75 8.59 -15.33
CA ARG A 97 12.92 8.00 -16.37
C ARG A 97 12.32 6.70 -15.85
N ILE A 98 11.00 6.61 -15.88
CA ILE A 98 10.25 5.44 -15.45
C ILE A 98 9.60 4.82 -16.67
N GLU A 99 10.04 3.63 -17.02
CA GLU A 99 9.32 2.77 -17.94
C GLU A 99 8.53 1.77 -17.10
N ILE A 100 7.23 1.62 -17.38
CA ILE A 100 6.37 0.67 -16.65
C ILE A 100 6.27 -0.61 -17.50
N PRO A 101 6.99 -1.70 -17.15
CA PRO A 101 6.90 -2.96 -17.87
C PRO A 101 5.61 -3.69 -17.48
N TYR A 102 4.48 -3.22 -18.00
CA TYR A 102 3.14 -3.70 -17.69
C TYR A 102 3.03 -5.24 -17.73
N ALA A 103 3.51 -5.87 -18.80
CA ALA A 103 3.50 -7.33 -18.94
C ALA A 103 4.18 -8.08 -17.77
N ARG A 104 5.23 -7.50 -17.16
CA ARG A 104 5.96 -8.13 -16.05
C ARG A 104 5.26 -7.94 -14.70
N ILE A 105 4.64 -6.79 -14.49
CA ILE A 105 4.08 -6.41 -13.18
C ILE A 105 2.61 -6.75 -13.03
N GLU A 106 1.89 -6.93 -14.14
CA GLU A 106 0.46 -7.20 -14.14
C GLU A 106 0.03 -8.42 -13.32
N PRO A 107 0.72 -9.57 -13.37
CA PRO A 107 0.36 -10.70 -12.53
C PRO A 107 0.42 -10.36 -11.03
N LEU A 108 1.42 -9.57 -10.61
CA LEU A 108 1.54 -9.10 -9.23
C LEU A 108 0.44 -8.10 -8.88
N ARG A 109 0.16 -7.16 -9.77
CA ARG A 109 -0.91 -6.16 -9.59
C ARG A 109 -2.28 -6.80 -9.48
N LEU A 110 -2.60 -7.76 -10.35
CA LEU A 110 -3.87 -8.49 -10.30
C LEU A 110 -4.00 -9.25 -8.98
N ARG A 111 -2.93 -9.90 -8.50
CA ARG A 111 -2.93 -10.53 -7.18
C ARG A 111 -3.17 -9.52 -6.05
N ARG A 112 -2.48 -8.37 -6.08
CA ARG A 112 -2.66 -7.30 -5.07
C ARG A 112 -4.07 -6.74 -5.08
N ILE A 113 -4.61 -6.42 -6.26
CA ILE A 113 -5.97 -5.93 -6.45
C ILE A 113 -6.98 -6.98 -5.96
N GLY A 114 -6.83 -8.24 -6.36
CA GLY A 114 -7.72 -9.32 -5.92
C GLY A 114 -7.75 -9.48 -4.41
N ARG A 115 -6.57 -9.58 -3.76
CA ARG A 115 -6.46 -9.65 -2.30
C ARG A 115 -7.02 -8.42 -1.60
N GLY A 116 -6.78 -7.23 -2.15
CA GLY A 116 -7.31 -5.98 -1.63
C GLY A 116 -8.83 -5.96 -1.69
N LEU A 117 -9.41 -6.36 -2.83
CA LEU A 117 -10.86 -6.43 -3.05
C LEU A 117 -11.52 -7.41 -2.09
N GLU A 118 -10.98 -8.62 -1.97
CA GLU A 118 -11.46 -9.65 -1.02
C GLU A 118 -11.51 -9.09 0.40
N LEU A 119 -10.42 -8.48 0.86
CA LEU A 119 -10.32 -7.92 2.21
C LEU A 119 -11.26 -6.73 2.41
N ALA A 120 -11.30 -5.80 1.46
CA ALA A 120 -12.16 -4.62 1.53
C ALA A 120 -13.64 -5.01 1.55
N HIS A 121 -14.03 -5.95 0.69
CA HIS A 121 -15.40 -6.46 0.64
C HIS A 121 -15.80 -7.13 1.97
N LEU A 122 -14.95 -8.01 2.51
CA LEU A 122 -15.18 -8.64 3.82
C LEU A 122 -15.42 -7.61 4.93
N ILE A 123 -14.55 -6.59 5.01
CA ILE A 123 -14.64 -5.55 6.04
C ILE A 123 -15.92 -4.73 5.86
N ILE A 124 -16.22 -4.29 4.64
CA ILE A 124 -17.38 -3.44 4.36
C ILE A 124 -18.69 -4.19 4.58
N ALA A 125 -18.78 -5.45 4.12
CA ALA A 125 -19.93 -6.31 4.35
C ALA A 125 -20.15 -6.55 5.86
N GLY A 126 -19.07 -6.80 6.61
CA GLY A 126 -19.13 -6.93 8.06
C GLY A 126 -19.62 -5.66 8.76
N TRP A 127 -19.13 -4.48 8.35
CA TRP A 127 -19.59 -3.18 8.88
C TRP A 127 -21.03 -2.84 8.48
N ARG A 128 -21.54 -3.37 7.36
CA ARG A 128 -22.96 -3.28 7.00
C ARG A 128 -23.81 -4.10 7.97
N GLY A 129 -23.35 -5.29 8.35
CA GLY A 129 -23.95 -6.13 9.38
C GLY A 129 -23.67 -5.71 10.83
N GLY A 130 -23.12 -4.50 11.07
CA GLY A 130 -22.88 -3.97 12.42
C GLY A 130 -21.68 -4.54 13.17
N ARG A 131 -20.91 -5.44 12.55
CA ARG A 131 -19.72 -6.05 13.18
C ARG A 131 -18.54 -5.10 13.19
N LYS A 132 -17.69 -5.20 14.22
CA LYS A 132 -16.43 -4.45 14.31
C LYS A 132 -15.30 -5.19 13.58
N LEU A 133 -14.27 -4.47 13.14
CA LEU A 133 -13.13 -5.07 12.43
C LEU A 133 -12.47 -6.24 13.20
N ARG A 134 -12.27 -6.06 14.51
CA ARG A 134 -11.70 -7.09 15.41
C ARG A 134 -12.55 -8.37 15.53
N GLU A 135 -13.84 -8.29 15.21
CA GLU A 135 -14.77 -9.43 15.22
C GLU A 135 -14.77 -10.14 13.88
N LEU A 136 -14.43 -9.44 12.79
CA LEU A 136 -14.37 -10.00 11.44
C LEU A 136 -13.08 -10.75 11.17
N LEU A 137 -11.97 -10.23 11.71
CA LEU A 137 -10.64 -10.77 11.51
C LEU A 137 -9.96 -10.91 12.87
N PRO A 138 -9.60 -12.13 13.30
CA PRO A 138 -8.68 -12.33 14.41
C PRO A 138 -7.36 -11.59 14.16
N ARG A 139 -6.65 -11.23 15.24
CA ARG A 139 -5.44 -10.42 15.16
C ARG A 139 -4.42 -10.95 14.15
N ASP A 140 -4.11 -12.25 14.23
CA ASP A 140 -3.08 -12.86 13.40
C ASP A 140 -3.54 -12.96 11.93
N ALA A 141 -4.84 -13.16 11.69
CA ALA A 141 -5.42 -13.13 10.35
C ALA A 141 -5.35 -11.72 9.74
N LEU A 142 -5.67 -10.68 10.51
CA LEU A 142 -5.54 -9.29 10.06
C LEU A 142 -4.06 -8.95 9.77
N GLU A 143 -3.15 -9.30 10.68
CA GLU A 143 -1.71 -9.08 10.52
C GLU A 143 -1.20 -9.76 9.24
N HIS A 144 -1.56 -11.02 9.02
CA HIS A 144 -1.16 -11.78 7.85
C HIS A 144 -1.69 -11.17 6.55
N ARG A 145 -2.97 -10.81 6.48
CA ARG A 145 -3.59 -10.21 5.28
C ARG A 145 -3.00 -8.84 4.94
N LEU A 146 -2.76 -8.00 5.94
CA LEU A 146 -2.11 -6.70 5.73
C LEU A 146 -0.66 -6.87 5.27
N ARG A 147 0.05 -7.85 5.86
CA ARG A 147 1.43 -8.16 5.47
C ARG A 147 1.50 -8.65 4.02
N GLU A 148 0.63 -9.59 3.63
CA GLU A 148 0.55 -10.11 2.26
C GLU A 148 0.40 -8.97 1.24
N LEU A 149 -0.51 -8.02 1.50
CA LEU A 149 -0.72 -6.86 0.62
C LEU A 149 0.52 -5.95 0.50
N LEU A 150 1.19 -5.68 1.61
CA LEU A 150 2.39 -4.84 1.63
C LEU A 150 3.61 -5.56 0.99
N GLU A 151 3.72 -6.88 1.15
CA GLU A 151 4.76 -7.68 0.50
C GLU A 151 4.54 -7.76 -1.02
N LEU A 152 3.29 -7.91 -1.49
CA LEU A 152 2.96 -7.80 -2.91
C LEU A 152 3.32 -6.44 -3.48
N TYR A 153 3.09 -5.35 -2.74
CA TYR A 153 3.53 -4.02 -3.15
C TYR A 153 5.06 -3.88 -3.19
N ALA A 154 5.78 -4.51 -2.26
CA ALA A 154 7.24 -4.55 -2.27
C ALA A 154 7.79 -5.30 -3.49
N GLU A 155 7.17 -6.43 -3.86
CA GLU A 155 7.52 -7.21 -5.05
C GLU A 155 7.23 -6.43 -6.34
N GLU A 156 6.08 -5.74 -6.40
CA GLU A 156 5.75 -4.84 -7.51
C GLU A 156 6.81 -3.75 -7.65
N THR A 157 7.17 -3.09 -6.54
CA THR A 157 8.19 -2.03 -6.51
C THR A 157 9.57 -2.55 -6.94
N GLN A 158 9.95 -3.75 -6.52
CA GLN A 158 11.19 -4.38 -6.96
C GLN A 158 11.17 -4.67 -8.46
N ALA A 159 10.07 -5.23 -8.99
CA ALA A 159 9.93 -5.48 -10.42
C ALA A 159 10.03 -4.19 -11.24
N LEU A 160 9.48 -3.09 -10.72
CA LEU A 160 9.60 -1.74 -11.31
C LEU A 160 11.00 -1.14 -11.17
N SER A 161 11.73 -1.42 -10.09
CA SER A 161 13.05 -0.82 -9.83
C SER A 161 14.08 -1.12 -10.93
N HIS A 162 13.92 -2.23 -11.65
CA HIS A 162 14.76 -2.58 -12.80
C HIS A 162 14.48 -1.69 -14.04
N SER A 163 13.31 -1.07 -14.10
CA SER A 163 12.86 -0.20 -15.18
C SER A 163 12.98 1.30 -14.84
N VAL A 164 13.43 1.62 -13.62
CA VAL A 164 13.80 2.97 -13.23
C VAL A 164 15.23 3.25 -13.68
N GLN A 165 15.39 4.25 -14.56
CA GLN A 165 16.70 4.74 -14.96
C GLN A 165 17.11 5.86 -14.01
N LEU A 166 18.10 5.57 -13.17
CA LEU A 166 18.69 6.53 -12.24
C LEU A 166 19.85 7.28 -12.92
N PRO A 167 20.00 8.60 -12.72
CA PRO A 167 21.09 9.37 -13.30
C PRO A 167 22.42 9.12 -12.58
N GLY A 168 23.52 9.21 -13.33
CA GLY A 168 24.88 9.29 -12.79
C GLY A 168 25.31 8.07 -11.95
N PRO A 169 26.06 8.26 -10.84
CA PRO A 169 26.63 7.15 -10.06
C PRO A 169 25.58 6.26 -9.38
N LEU A 170 24.32 6.72 -9.26
CA LEU A 170 23.21 5.90 -8.75
C LEU A 170 22.88 4.74 -9.70
N ALA A 171 23.16 4.86 -11.00
CA ALA A 171 23.02 3.77 -11.96
C ALA A 171 23.90 2.56 -11.60
N LEU A 172 25.12 2.81 -11.10
CA LEU A 172 26.07 1.77 -10.68
C LEU A 172 25.62 1.04 -9.40
N LEU A 173 24.83 1.74 -8.57
CA LEU A 173 24.30 1.19 -7.33
C LEU A 173 22.91 0.56 -7.49
N ARG A 174 22.26 0.71 -8.66
CA ARG A 174 20.87 0.31 -8.91
C ARG A 174 20.54 -1.09 -8.41
N GLU A 175 21.38 -2.07 -8.72
CA GLU A 175 21.07 -3.46 -8.39
C GLU A 175 21.26 -3.79 -6.90
N ARG A 176 22.26 -3.18 -6.27
CA ARG A 176 22.47 -3.28 -4.82
C ARG A 176 21.34 -2.57 -4.06
N LEU A 177 20.90 -1.43 -4.57
CA LEU A 177 19.77 -0.68 -4.02
C LEU A 177 18.45 -1.44 -4.20
N ALA A 178 18.20 -2.06 -5.35
CA ALA A 178 17.00 -2.86 -5.60
C ALA A 178 16.88 -4.06 -4.65
N ARG A 179 17.96 -4.82 -4.45
CA ARG A 179 17.98 -5.94 -3.49
C ARG A 179 17.82 -5.48 -2.04
N GLY A 180 18.48 -4.38 -1.67
CA GLY A 180 18.35 -3.78 -0.34
C GLY A 180 16.93 -3.27 -0.08
N LEU A 181 16.30 -2.65 -1.09
CA LEU A 181 14.97 -2.07 -1.03
C LEU A 181 13.91 -3.13 -0.73
N LEU A 182 13.90 -4.27 -1.45
CA LEU A 182 12.92 -5.34 -1.19
C LEU A 182 12.98 -5.82 0.27
N ARG A 183 14.19 -6.05 0.78
CA ARG A 183 14.37 -6.50 2.17
C ARG A 183 13.84 -5.47 3.16
N VAL A 184 14.23 -4.21 3.00
CA VAL A 184 13.75 -3.10 3.86
C VAL A 184 12.23 -2.98 3.81
N MET A 185 11.63 -3.10 2.63
CA MET A 185 10.18 -3.07 2.45
C MET A 185 9.50 -4.25 3.14
N ARG A 186 10.04 -5.48 3.03
CA ARG A 186 9.47 -6.66 3.71
C ARG A 186 9.54 -6.54 5.23
N GLU A 187 10.65 -6.03 5.77
CA GLU A 187 10.79 -5.76 7.20
C GLU A 187 9.79 -4.68 7.66
N ALA A 188 9.65 -3.59 6.91
CA ALA A 188 8.66 -2.56 7.18
C ALA A 188 7.23 -3.10 7.09
N ALA A 189 6.93 -3.99 6.14
CA ALA A 189 5.63 -4.63 5.97
C ALA A 189 5.25 -5.41 7.22
N GLY A 190 6.14 -6.28 7.71
CA GLY A 190 5.89 -7.06 8.93
C GLY A 190 5.71 -6.19 10.17
N GLN A 191 6.50 -5.13 10.32
CA GLN A 191 6.41 -4.23 11.47
C GLN A 191 5.10 -3.43 11.45
N VAL A 192 4.72 -2.88 10.28
CA VAL A 192 3.52 -2.06 10.12
C VAL A 192 2.24 -2.89 10.22
N SER A 193 2.21 -4.08 9.62
CA SER A 193 1.05 -4.98 9.73
C SER A 193 0.81 -5.43 11.18
N ALA A 194 1.88 -5.79 11.90
CA ALA A 194 1.79 -6.18 13.30
C ALA A 194 1.30 -5.03 14.19
N GLN A 195 1.81 -3.81 13.96
CA GLN A 195 1.36 -2.62 14.69
C GLN A 195 -0.12 -2.30 14.40
N ALA A 196 -0.54 -2.35 13.13
CA ALA A 196 -1.93 -2.10 12.74
C ALA A 196 -2.89 -3.13 13.35
N ALA A 197 -2.55 -4.43 13.26
CA ALA A 197 -3.35 -5.49 13.87
C ALA A 197 -3.44 -5.34 15.39
N ARG A 198 -2.33 -5.04 16.07
CA ARG A 198 -2.35 -4.75 17.51
C ARG A 198 -3.23 -3.55 17.86
N ALA A 199 -3.19 -2.48 17.06
CA ALA A 199 -4.00 -1.29 17.32
C ALA A 199 -5.51 -1.57 17.22
N VAL A 200 -5.94 -2.39 16.26
CA VAL A 200 -7.34 -2.81 16.10
C VAL A 200 -7.83 -3.69 17.25
N HIS A 201 -6.96 -4.56 17.77
CA HIS A 201 -7.29 -5.50 18.83
C HIS A 201 -6.98 -4.98 20.25
N ARG A 202 -6.45 -3.77 20.38
CA ARG A 202 -6.15 -3.19 21.70
C ARG A 202 -7.47 -2.99 22.46
N PRO A 203 -7.62 -3.52 23.68
CA PRO A 203 -8.77 -3.21 24.51
C PRO A 203 -8.78 -1.70 24.81
N ARG A 204 -9.95 -1.05 24.70
CA ARG A 204 -10.11 0.33 25.16
C ARG A 204 -9.87 0.34 26.67
N PRO A 205 -9.11 1.30 27.23
CA PRO A 205 -8.95 1.40 28.68
C PRO A 205 -10.32 1.53 29.35
N ARG A 206 -10.52 0.76 30.43
CA ARG A 206 -11.76 0.66 31.22
C ARG A 206 -12.21 1.99 31.84
N ALA A 207 -11.33 2.99 31.92
CA ALA A 207 -11.50 4.28 32.61
C ALA A 207 -12.52 5.26 31.99
N LEU A 208 -13.32 4.85 31.00
CA LEU A 208 -14.43 5.64 30.45
C LEU A 208 -15.79 4.91 30.53
N GLN A 209 -15.85 3.74 31.19
CA GLN A 209 -17.10 3.01 31.44
C GLN A 209 -17.70 3.30 32.82
N GLU A 210 -16.97 3.97 33.70
CA GLU A 210 -17.44 4.41 35.02
C GLU A 210 -17.55 5.94 35.04
N ARG A 211 -18.54 6.46 34.31
CA ARG A 211 -19.20 7.70 34.71
C ARG A 211 -20.68 7.36 34.88
N PRO A 212 -21.20 7.27 36.12
CA PRO A 212 -22.64 7.20 36.31
C PRO A 212 -23.28 8.49 35.77
N ALA A 213 -24.55 8.34 35.37
CA ALA A 213 -25.39 9.34 34.71
C ALA A 213 -25.50 10.66 35.48
#